data_AF-A0A7W1V0B3-F1
#
_entry.id   AF-A0A7W1V0B3-F1
#
_cell.length_a   1.000
_cell.length_b   1.000
_cell.length_c   1.000
_cell.angle_alpha   90.00
_cell.angle_beta   90.00
_cell.angle_gamma   90.00
#
_symmetry.space_group_name_H-M   'P 1'
#
loop_
_entity.id
_entity.type
_entity.pdbx_description
1 polymer ?
#
loop_
_entity_poly.entity_id
_entity_poly.type
_entity_poly.pdbx_seq_one_letter_code
_entity_poly.pdbx_strand_id
1 'polypeptide(L)'
;MDINNIKSKLLSDTFEEPNEAIDELLKEERINDDLFEFILKLEDELVISDFLVFYKNFTTYQLERINLFVKENLFHESDVFRSDLIDIANYWRFKNIYNDCLIIIRNHKESDIVILSSLSYIFENSSIKDIPLFVSEFKKILNNPNYYQNCETLAFFYLYRITHQKKYLKNLEELMKLNDGANKKLLNNVLEDEYNSSKFFADYLYLKKLCTDK
;
A
#
# COMPACT_ATOMS: atom_id res chain seq x y z
N MET A 1 -19.20 -21.66 13.47
CA MET A 1 -19.78 -20.66 12.56
C MET A 1 -20.84 -21.28 11.64
N ASP A 2 -22.02 -20.66 11.52
CA ASP A 2 -23.02 -21.00 10.50
C ASP A 2 -22.71 -20.23 9.21
N ILE A 3 -22.20 -20.94 8.20
CA ILE A 3 -21.73 -20.34 6.95
C ILE A 3 -22.86 -19.65 6.19
N ASN A 4 -24.08 -20.20 6.21
CA ASN A 4 -25.19 -19.62 5.46
C ASN A 4 -25.66 -18.32 6.11
N ASN A 5 -25.65 -18.26 7.44
CA ASN A 5 -25.93 -17.03 8.18
C ASN A 5 -24.90 -15.95 7.86
N ILE A 6 -23.60 -16.28 7.87
CA ILE A 6 -22.54 -15.32 7.52
C ILE A 6 -22.69 -14.82 6.09
N LYS A 7 -22.92 -15.71 5.12
CA LYS A 7 -23.15 -15.31 3.72
C LYS A 7 -24.36 -14.38 3.58
N SER A 8 -25.43 -14.64 4.32
CA SER A 8 -26.61 -13.77 4.32
C SER A 8 -26.29 -12.38 4.87
N LYS A 9 -25.55 -12.29 5.98
CA LYS A 9 -25.14 -11.01 6.56
C LYS A 9 -24.22 -10.21 5.64
N LEU A 10 -23.28 -10.88 4.96
CA LEU A 10 -22.38 -10.26 3.99
C LEU A 10 -23.09 -9.71 2.74
N LEU A 11 -24.28 -10.21 2.40
CA LEU A 11 -25.09 -9.74 1.27
C LEU A 11 -26.15 -8.70 1.67
N SER A 12 -26.16 -8.30 2.93
CA SER A 12 -27.15 -7.35 3.43
C SER A 12 -26.92 -5.96 2.85
N ASP A 13 -28.02 -5.29 2.48
CA ASP A 13 -28.00 -3.88 2.08
C ASP A 13 -27.80 -2.93 3.28
N THR A 14 -27.83 -3.45 4.51
CA THR A 14 -27.58 -2.65 5.72
C THR A 14 -26.08 -2.61 6.00
N PHE A 15 -25.56 -1.44 6.38
CA PHE A 15 -24.13 -1.31 6.69
C PHE A 15 -23.69 -2.12 7.92
N GLU A 16 -24.60 -2.40 8.86
CA GLU A 16 -24.27 -3.06 10.13
C GLU A 16 -23.98 -4.56 9.94
N GLU A 17 -24.76 -5.27 9.12
CA GLU A 17 -24.67 -6.73 9.01
C GLU A 17 -23.37 -7.24 8.35
N PRO A 18 -22.83 -6.65 7.27
CA PRO A 18 -21.54 -7.04 6.71
C PRO A 18 -20.40 -6.83 7.70
N ASN A 19 -20.40 -5.72 8.44
CA ASN A 19 -19.39 -5.45 9.47
C ASN A 19 -19.44 -6.46 10.61
N GLU A 20 -20.63 -6.81 11.09
CA GLU A 20 -20.78 -7.89 12.07
C GLU A 20 -20.25 -9.23 11.54
N ALA A 21 -20.53 -9.54 10.27
CA ALA A 21 -20.05 -10.77 9.65
C ALA A 21 -18.52 -10.80 9.57
N ILE A 22 -17.88 -9.68 9.21
CA ILE A 22 -16.42 -9.53 9.22
C ILE A 22 -15.89 -9.73 10.64
N ASP A 23 -16.45 -9.04 11.64
CA ASP A 23 -16.03 -9.18 13.04
C ASP A 23 -16.18 -10.62 13.57
N GLU A 24 -17.20 -11.36 13.13
CA GLU A 24 -17.34 -12.78 13.40
C GLU A 24 -16.24 -13.59 12.73
N LEU A 25 -15.96 -13.35 11.44
CA LEU A 25 -14.91 -14.04 10.68
C LEU A 25 -13.51 -13.79 11.25
N LEU A 26 -13.22 -12.59 11.73
CA LEU A 26 -11.93 -12.22 12.31
C LEU A 26 -11.62 -12.95 13.62
N LYS A 27 -12.64 -13.49 14.30
CA LYS A 27 -12.49 -14.29 15.53
C LYS A 27 -12.24 -15.77 15.23
N GLU A 28 -12.51 -16.21 14.01
CA GLU A 28 -12.33 -17.61 13.63
C GLU A 28 -10.85 -17.92 13.35
N GLU A 29 -10.37 -19.04 13.88
CA GLU A 29 -9.01 -19.51 13.60
C GLU A 29 -8.85 -19.96 12.13
N ARG A 30 -9.95 -20.38 11.51
CA ARG A 30 -9.96 -20.85 10.13
C ARG A 30 -11.33 -20.68 9.47
N ILE A 31 -11.33 -20.03 8.32
CA ILE A 31 -12.44 -20.06 7.37
C ILE A 31 -12.24 -21.16 6.33
N ASN A 32 -13.35 -21.78 5.88
CA ASN A 32 -13.29 -22.75 4.80
C ASN A 32 -13.18 -22.06 3.43
N ASP A 33 -12.75 -22.83 2.43
CA ASP A 33 -12.48 -22.31 1.10
C ASP A 33 -13.75 -21.87 0.35
N ASP A 34 -14.90 -22.50 0.61
CA ASP A 34 -16.19 -22.14 0.00
C ASP A 34 -16.73 -20.77 0.46
N LEU A 35 -16.40 -20.37 1.70
CA LEU A 35 -16.74 -19.07 2.25
C LEU A 35 -15.73 -18.02 1.81
N PHE A 36 -14.44 -18.37 1.82
CA PHE A 36 -13.39 -17.50 1.32
C PHE A 36 -13.59 -17.13 -0.17
N GLU A 37 -13.83 -18.11 -1.03
CA GLU A 37 -14.10 -17.88 -2.46
C GLU A 37 -15.41 -17.12 -2.70
N PHE A 38 -16.34 -17.17 -1.74
CA PHE A 38 -17.54 -16.36 -1.78
C PHE A 38 -17.23 -14.90 -1.45
N ILE A 39 -16.43 -14.63 -0.41
CA ILE A 39 -16.03 -13.27 -0.03
C ILE A 39 -15.31 -12.56 -1.18
N LEU A 40 -14.38 -13.24 -1.87
CA LEU A 40 -13.67 -12.67 -3.03
C LEU A 40 -14.56 -12.32 -4.23
N LYS A 41 -15.84 -12.73 -4.22
CA LYS A 41 -16.80 -12.48 -5.29
C LYS A 41 -17.90 -11.50 -4.89
N LEU A 42 -17.80 -10.91 -3.71
CA LEU A 42 -18.71 -9.84 -3.29
C LEU A 42 -18.55 -8.65 -4.24
N GLU A 43 -19.66 -7.93 -4.47
CA GLU A 43 -19.61 -6.68 -5.23
C GLU A 43 -19.04 -5.53 -4.39
N ASP A 44 -19.15 -5.64 -3.06
CA ASP A 44 -18.62 -4.64 -2.12
C ASP A 44 -17.10 -4.80 -1.93
N GLU A 45 -16.37 -3.94 -2.64
CA GLU A 45 -14.91 -3.82 -2.58
C GLU A 45 -14.39 -3.55 -1.17
N LEU A 46 -15.10 -2.75 -0.38
CA LEU A 46 -14.66 -2.36 0.97
C LEU A 46 -14.69 -3.58 1.89
N VAL A 47 -15.75 -4.37 1.82
CA VAL A 47 -15.88 -5.62 2.58
C VAL A 47 -14.75 -6.60 2.20
N ILE A 48 -14.42 -6.68 0.91
CA ILE A 48 -13.29 -7.51 0.44
C ILE A 48 -11.97 -6.99 1.01
N SER A 49 -11.67 -5.70 0.84
CA SER A 49 -10.43 -5.08 1.32
C SER A 49 -10.27 -5.27 2.83
N ASP A 50 -11.28 -4.94 3.63
CA ASP A 50 -11.25 -5.06 5.09
C ASP A 50 -11.02 -6.51 5.51
N PHE A 51 -11.72 -7.45 4.88
CA PHE A 51 -11.50 -8.87 5.14
C PHE A 51 -10.05 -9.29 4.89
N LEU A 52 -9.49 -8.92 3.74
CA LEU A 52 -8.12 -9.30 3.33
C LEU A 52 -7.02 -8.61 4.15
N VAL A 53 -7.28 -7.42 4.67
CA VAL A 53 -6.37 -6.67 5.54
C VAL A 53 -6.37 -7.23 6.96
N PHE A 54 -7.55 -7.50 7.52
CA PHE A 54 -7.67 -7.81 8.95
C PHE A 54 -7.59 -9.30 9.26
N TYR A 55 -8.02 -10.18 8.34
CA TYR A 55 -7.94 -11.63 8.57
C TYR A 55 -6.51 -12.14 8.37
N LYS A 56 -5.97 -12.89 9.35
CA LYS A 56 -4.55 -13.28 9.38
C LYS A 56 -4.29 -14.76 9.13
N ASN A 57 -5.32 -15.61 9.27
CA ASN A 57 -5.16 -17.06 9.30
C ASN A 57 -5.47 -17.72 7.94
N PHE A 58 -4.89 -17.18 6.87
CA PHE A 58 -5.07 -17.73 5.52
C PHE A 58 -4.26 -19.02 5.34
N THR A 59 -4.87 -19.99 4.65
CA THR A 59 -4.14 -21.18 4.19
C THR A 59 -3.24 -20.85 2.98
N THR A 60 -2.30 -21.73 2.64
CA THR A 60 -1.47 -21.59 1.42
C THR A 60 -2.35 -21.45 0.17
N TYR A 61 -3.39 -22.27 0.06
CA TYR A 61 -4.35 -22.19 -1.04
C TYR A 61 -4.99 -20.80 -1.10
N GLN A 62 -5.51 -20.30 0.03
CA GLN A 62 -6.15 -18.98 0.09
C GLN A 62 -5.17 -17.86 -0.27
N LEU A 63 -3.92 -17.90 0.21
CA LEU A 63 -2.89 -16.92 -0.18
C LEU A 63 -2.61 -16.94 -1.69
N GLU A 64 -2.55 -18.11 -2.32
CA GLU A 64 -2.41 -18.22 -3.78
C GLU A 64 -3.61 -17.61 -4.52
N ARG A 65 -4.81 -17.78 -3.98
CA ARG A 65 -6.04 -17.18 -4.51
C ARG A 65 -6.07 -15.67 -4.35
N ILE A 66 -5.69 -15.12 -3.18
CA ILE A 66 -5.55 -13.67 -2.97
C ILE A 66 -4.53 -13.10 -3.96
N ASN A 67 -3.40 -13.77 -4.14
CA ASN A 67 -2.35 -13.33 -5.06
C ASN A 67 -2.85 -13.24 -6.52
N LEU A 68 -3.68 -14.20 -6.94
CA LEU A 68 -4.32 -14.14 -8.26
C LEU A 68 -5.35 -13.01 -8.32
N PHE A 69 -6.21 -12.92 -7.31
CA PHE A 69 -7.26 -11.91 -7.22
C PHE A 69 -6.70 -10.49 -7.28
N VAL A 70 -5.65 -10.19 -6.52
CA VAL A 70 -4.97 -8.88 -6.55
C VAL A 70 -4.48 -8.58 -7.96
N LYS A 71 -3.84 -9.55 -8.63
CA LYS A 71 -3.31 -9.35 -9.98
C LYS A 71 -4.41 -9.09 -11.00
N GLU A 72 -5.53 -9.80 -10.89
CA GLU A 72 -6.68 -9.65 -11.81
C GLU A 72 -7.39 -8.30 -11.63
N ASN A 73 -7.34 -7.71 -10.43
CA ASN A 73 -8.07 -6.48 -10.09
C ASN A 73 -7.17 -5.23 -9.95
N LEU A 74 -5.89 -5.31 -10.31
CA LEU A 74 -4.95 -4.19 -10.16
C LEU A 74 -5.29 -2.96 -11.04
N PHE A 75 -6.11 -3.17 -12.07
CA PHE A 75 -6.61 -2.13 -12.97
C PHE A 75 -8.14 -1.95 -12.84
N HIS A 76 -8.68 -2.17 -11.64
CA HIS A 76 -10.08 -1.89 -11.32
C HIS A 76 -10.44 -0.40 -11.57
N GLU A 77 -11.72 -0.06 -11.66
CA GLU A 77 -12.11 1.35 -11.81
C GLU A 77 -11.99 2.15 -10.51
N SER A 78 -12.05 1.46 -9.36
CA SER A 78 -11.94 2.06 -8.03
C SER A 78 -10.47 2.21 -7.63
N ASP A 79 -10.01 3.46 -7.57
CA ASP A 79 -8.63 3.77 -7.17
C ASP A 79 -8.35 3.44 -5.70
N VAL A 80 -9.34 3.56 -4.82
CA VAL A 80 -9.21 3.17 -3.41
C VAL A 80 -8.96 1.67 -3.32
N PHE A 81 -9.80 0.88 -3.97
CA PHE A 81 -9.66 -0.57 -4.00
C PHE A 81 -8.32 -1.02 -4.60
N ARG A 82 -7.88 -0.39 -5.69
CA ARG A 82 -6.55 -0.66 -6.27
C ARG A 82 -5.42 -0.37 -5.29
N SER A 83 -5.50 0.74 -4.56
CA SER A 83 -4.52 1.11 -3.53
C SER A 83 -4.46 0.02 -2.46
N ASP A 84 -5.61 -0.42 -1.95
CA ASP A 84 -5.71 -1.47 -0.94
C ASP A 84 -5.11 -2.79 -1.43
N LEU A 85 -5.40 -3.18 -2.68
CA LEU A 85 -4.87 -4.41 -3.26
C LEU A 85 -3.34 -4.37 -3.41
N ILE A 86 -2.76 -3.22 -3.72
CA ILE A 86 -1.30 -3.03 -3.76
C ILE A 86 -0.72 -3.17 -2.36
N ASP A 87 -1.35 -2.57 -1.35
CA ASP A 87 -0.92 -2.64 0.05
C ASP A 87 -1.04 -4.08 0.60
N ILE A 88 -2.12 -4.80 0.25
CA ILE A 88 -2.31 -6.23 0.55
C ILE A 88 -1.18 -7.05 -0.10
N ALA A 89 -0.87 -6.82 -1.38
CA ALA A 89 0.23 -7.50 -2.04
C ALA A 89 1.58 -7.18 -1.40
N ASN A 90 1.79 -5.95 -0.94
CA ASN A 90 3.01 -5.56 -0.26
C ASN A 90 3.14 -6.30 1.10
N TYR A 91 2.07 -6.29 1.90
CA TYR A 91 2.02 -6.97 3.20
C TYR A 91 2.31 -8.47 3.08
N TRP A 92 1.67 -9.15 2.11
CA TRP A 92 1.86 -10.58 1.86
C TRP A 92 3.06 -10.90 0.95
N ARG A 93 3.80 -9.89 0.50
CA ARG A 93 5.01 -10.00 -0.36
C ARG A 93 4.76 -10.73 -1.68
N PHE A 94 3.61 -10.47 -2.30
CA PHE A 94 3.26 -11.00 -3.61
C PHE A 94 4.05 -10.29 -4.71
N LYS A 95 5.07 -10.96 -5.27
CA LYS A 95 6.01 -10.33 -6.22
C LYS A 95 5.49 -10.16 -7.65
N ASN A 96 4.36 -10.77 -7.97
CA ASN A 96 3.85 -10.89 -9.35
C ASN A 96 3.33 -9.58 -9.94
N ILE A 97 3.05 -8.55 -9.12
CA ILE A 97 2.54 -7.25 -9.56
C ILE A 97 3.63 -6.17 -9.72
N TYR A 98 4.92 -6.51 -9.53
CA TYR A 98 6.00 -5.52 -9.57
C TYR A 98 6.06 -4.75 -10.89
N ASN A 99 5.96 -5.43 -12.02
CA ASN A 99 5.99 -4.76 -13.32
C ASN A 99 4.75 -3.90 -13.53
N ASP A 100 3.60 -4.32 -12.99
CA ASP A 100 2.35 -3.57 -13.09
C ASP A 100 2.41 -2.28 -12.26
N CYS A 101 2.96 -2.33 -11.04
CA CYS A 101 3.23 -1.13 -10.24
C CYS A 101 4.19 -0.15 -10.96
N LEU A 102 5.20 -0.65 -11.68
CA LEU A 102 6.03 0.22 -12.53
C LEU A 102 5.26 0.85 -13.70
N ILE A 103 4.30 0.13 -14.29
CA ILE A 103 3.43 0.65 -15.35
C ILE A 103 2.52 1.75 -14.79
N ILE A 104 1.93 1.52 -13.61
CA ILE A 104 1.10 2.51 -12.89
C ILE A 104 1.91 3.78 -12.64
N ILE A 105 3.13 3.68 -12.09
CA ILE A 105 4.01 4.84 -11.85
C ILE A 105 4.35 5.58 -13.16
N ARG A 106 4.41 4.89 -14.30
CA ARG A 106 4.66 5.53 -15.60
C ARG A 106 3.43 6.24 -16.16
N ASN A 107 2.23 5.82 -15.77
CA ASN A 107 1.01 6.40 -16.27
C ASN A 107 0.65 7.65 -15.45
N HIS A 108 0.84 8.82 -16.06
CA HIS A 108 0.66 10.12 -15.40
C HIS A 108 -0.81 10.54 -15.21
N LYS A 109 -1.74 9.59 -15.29
CA LYS A 109 -3.18 9.79 -15.12
C LYS A 109 -3.76 9.05 -13.92
N GLU A 110 -2.94 8.22 -13.27
CA GLU A 110 -3.34 7.49 -12.07
C GLU A 110 -3.50 8.48 -10.91
N SER A 111 -4.43 8.20 -10.00
CA SER A 111 -4.55 8.98 -8.78
C SER A 111 -3.34 8.79 -7.87
N ASP A 112 -3.11 9.79 -7.02
CA ASP A 112 -1.94 9.77 -6.13
C ASP A 112 -1.95 8.62 -5.14
N ILE A 113 -3.13 8.16 -4.69
CA ILE A 113 -3.21 7.06 -3.74
C ILE A 113 -2.63 5.76 -4.35
N VAL A 114 -3.01 5.46 -5.59
CA VAL A 114 -2.50 4.29 -6.31
C VAL A 114 -1.00 4.43 -6.60
N ILE A 115 -0.54 5.64 -6.93
CA ILE A 115 0.88 5.95 -7.14
C ILE A 115 1.67 5.78 -5.85
N LEU A 116 1.16 6.27 -4.72
CA LEU A 116 1.81 6.16 -3.41
C LEU A 116 1.97 4.69 -3.00
N SER A 117 0.89 3.90 -3.05
CA SER A 117 0.96 2.46 -2.77
C SER A 117 1.92 1.74 -3.72
N SER A 118 1.91 2.09 -5.01
CA SER A 118 2.87 1.54 -5.99
C SER A 118 4.32 1.88 -5.65
N LEU A 119 4.60 3.11 -5.21
CA LEU A 119 5.94 3.52 -4.83
C LEU A 119 6.45 2.73 -3.62
N SER A 120 5.62 2.57 -2.60
CA SER A 120 5.94 1.77 -1.41
C SER A 120 6.19 0.31 -1.78
N TYR A 121 5.28 -0.29 -2.54
CA TYR A 121 5.45 -1.66 -3.02
C TYR A 121 6.76 -1.86 -3.78
N ILE A 122 7.10 -0.96 -4.72
CA ILE A 122 8.34 -1.07 -5.52
C ILE A 122 9.57 -0.95 -4.64
N PHE A 123 9.58 0.00 -3.70
CA PHE A 123 10.69 0.20 -2.78
C PHE A 123 10.95 -1.07 -1.94
N GLU A 124 9.91 -1.62 -1.32
CA GLU A 124 10.00 -2.76 -0.41
C GLU A 124 10.27 -4.10 -1.11
N ASN A 125 9.84 -4.24 -2.37
CA ASN A 125 10.02 -5.47 -3.14
C ASN A 125 11.18 -5.40 -4.14
N SER A 126 11.92 -4.28 -4.17
CA SER A 126 13.08 -4.13 -5.05
C SER A 126 14.22 -5.08 -4.67
N SER A 127 14.86 -5.69 -5.67
CA SER A 127 16.13 -6.38 -5.47
C SER A 127 17.29 -5.50 -5.95
N ILE A 128 18.52 -5.83 -5.54
CA ILE A 128 19.71 -5.03 -5.89
C ILE A 128 19.83 -4.81 -7.40
N LYS A 129 19.48 -5.81 -8.22
CA LYS A 129 19.54 -5.73 -9.68
C LYS A 129 18.52 -4.72 -10.27
N ASP A 130 17.45 -4.42 -9.53
CA ASP A 130 16.36 -3.56 -9.97
C ASP A 130 16.57 -2.10 -9.55
N ILE A 131 17.61 -1.82 -8.73
CA ILE A 131 17.94 -0.45 -8.27
C ILE A 131 18.04 0.57 -9.41
N PRO A 132 18.77 0.31 -10.50
CA PRO A 132 18.85 1.27 -11.60
C PRO A 132 17.48 1.57 -12.23
N LEU A 133 16.62 0.55 -12.31
CA LEU A 133 15.29 0.67 -12.93
C LEU A 133 14.38 1.53 -12.08
N PHE A 134 14.15 1.20 -10.81
CA PHE A 134 13.21 2.00 -10.02
C PHE A 134 13.77 3.40 -9.73
N VAL A 135 15.10 3.58 -9.58
CA VAL A 135 15.70 4.93 -9.46
C VAL A 135 15.37 5.79 -10.68
N SER A 136 15.38 5.19 -11.87
CA SER A 136 14.98 5.85 -13.11
C SER A 136 13.50 6.26 -13.07
N GLU A 137 12.62 5.35 -12.64
CA GLU A 137 11.18 5.63 -12.56
C GLU A 137 10.84 6.68 -11.50
N PHE A 138 11.45 6.63 -10.32
CA PHE A 138 11.18 7.60 -9.24
C PHE A 138 11.64 9.00 -9.63
N LYS A 139 12.74 9.12 -10.39
CA LYS A 139 13.16 10.41 -10.95
C LYS A 139 12.15 10.99 -11.94
N LYS A 140 11.33 10.18 -12.61
CA LYS A 140 10.27 10.71 -13.48
C LYS A 140 9.18 11.39 -12.67
N ILE A 141 8.87 10.88 -11.47
CA ILE A 141 7.94 11.52 -10.54
C ILE A 141 8.46 12.91 -10.16
N LEU A 142 9.73 12.99 -9.75
CA LEU A 142 10.35 14.26 -9.32
C LEU A 142 10.41 15.36 -10.37
N ASN A 143 10.21 15.03 -11.65
CA ASN A 143 10.30 15.98 -12.76
C ASN A 143 8.97 16.17 -13.48
N ASN A 144 7.86 15.73 -12.89
CA ASN A 144 6.56 15.76 -13.52
C ASN A 144 5.58 16.66 -12.75
N PRO A 145 5.03 17.71 -13.39
CA PRO A 145 4.15 18.67 -12.73
C PRO A 145 2.76 18.11 -12.36
N ASN A 146 2.41 16.92 -12.83
CA ASN A 146 1.10 16.31 -12.57
C ASN A 146 1.08 15.51 -11.25
N TYR A 147 2.23 15.23 -10.64
CA TYR A 147 2.25 14.53 -9.36
C TYR A 147 2.13 15.49 -8.20
N TYR A 148 1.37 15.10 -7.20
CA TYR A 148 1.25 15.87 -5.97
C TYR A 148 2.52 15.73 -5.11
N GLN A 149 2.75 16.73 -4.26
CA GLN A 149 3.92 16.82 -3.39
C GLN A 149 4.10 15.60 -2.47
N ASN A 150 3.02 14.87 -2.15
CA ASN A 150 3.10 13.63 -1.37
C ASN A 150 3.86 12.54 -2.15
N CYS A 151 3.57 12.37 -3.44
CA CYS A 151 4.28 11.44 -4.32
C CYS A 151 5.75 11.82 -4.46
N GLU A 152 6.03 13.12 -4.60
CA GLU A 152 7.41 13.64 -4.63
C GLU A 152 8.14 13.41 -3.31
N THR A 153 7.48 13.65 -2.16
CA THR A 153 8.01 13.42 -0.82
C THR A 153 8.46 11.97 -0.66
N LEU A 154 7.60 11.03 -1.04
CA LEU A 154 7.88 9.61 -0.94
C LEU A 154 9.03 9.20 -1.89
N ALA A 155 9.00 9.68 -3.13
CA ALA A 155 10.07 9.43 -4.10
C ALA A 155 11.42 10.00 -3.64
N PHE A 156 11.47 11.22 -3.09
CA PHE A 156 12.68 11.82 -2.54
C PHE A 156 13.20 11.03 -1.33
N PHE A 157 12.31 10.63 -0.42
CA PHE A 157 12.69 9.81 0.73
C PHE A 157 13.32 8.49 0.29
N TYR A 158 12.66 7.72 -0.57
CA TYR A 158 13.19 6.44 -1.04
C TYR A 158 14.49 6.59 -1.84
N LEU A 159 14.58 7.59 -2.72
CA LEU A 159 15.82 7.89 -3.44
C LEU A 159 16.95 8.27 -2.48
N TYR A 160 16.69 9.06 -1.44
CA TYR A 160 17.68 9.38 -0.42
C TYR A 160 18.09 8.12 0.35
N ARG A 161 17.13 7.31 0.78
CA ARG A 161 17.34 6.10 1.58
C ARG A 161 18.26 5.09 0.92
N ILE A 162 18.22 5.01 -0.41
CA ILE A 162 19.00 4.06 -1.21
C ILE A 162 20.32 4.66 -1.66
N THR A 163 20.33 5.92 -2.10
CA THR A 163 21.51 6.52 -2.74
C THR A 163 22.37 7.35 -1.81
N HIS A 164 21.84 7.75 -0.65
CA HIS A 164 22.41 8.72 0.29
C HIS A 164 22.85 10.05 -0.36
N GLN A 165 22.28 10.40 -1.52
CA GLN A 165 22.61 11.64 -2.20
C GLN A 165 21.94 12.83 -1.50
N LYS A 166 22.77 13.74 -0.96
CA LYS A 166 22.33 14.94 -0.23
C LYS A 166 21.32 15.82 -0.97
N LYS A 167 21.32 15.81 -2.30
CA LYS A 167 20.36 16.59 -3.10
C LYS A 167 18.91 16.15 -2.83
N TYR A 168 18.67 14.84 -2.64
CA TYR A 168 17.32 14.33 -2.37
C TYR A 168 16.88 14.70 -0.95
N LEU A 169 17.80 14.65 0.02
CA LEU A 169 17.53 15.13 1.38
C LEU A 169 17.20 16.63 1.41
N LYS A 170 17.97 17.45 0.70
CA LYS A 170 17.73 18.90 0.63
C LYS A 170 16.34 19.21 0.05
N ASN A 171 15.96 18.54 -1.03
CA ASN A 171 14.63 18.74 -1.62
C ASN A 171 13.51 18.24 -0.69
N LEU A 172 13.73 17.13 0.01
CA LEU A 172 12.79 16.64 1.03
C LEU A 172 12.61 17.68 2.15
N GLU A 173 13.69 18.29 2.63
CA GLU A 173 13.63 19.38 3.63
C GLU A 173 12.86 20.60 3.13
N GLU A 174 13.00 20.95 1.85
CA GLU A 174 12.24 22.03 1.22
C GLU A 174 10.75 21.70 1.19
N LEU A 175 10.37 20.48 0.82
CA LEU A 175 8.97 20.03 0.85
C LEU A 175 8.37 20.00 2.26
N MET A 176 9.16 19.72 3.29
CA MET A 176 8.70 19.79 4.70
C MET A 176 8.41 21.23 5.17
N LYS A 177 8.98 22.25 4.51
CA LYS A 177 8.78 23.67 4.85
C LYS A 177 7.60 24.31 4.13
N LEU A 178 7.20 23.75 2.98
CA LEU A 178 6.23 24.35 2.06
C LEU A 178 4.77 23.97 2.33
N ASN A 179 4.50 22.90 3.10
CA ASN A 179 3.16 22.28 3.18
C ASN A 179 2.57 22.31 4.60
N ASP A 180 1.24 22.42 4.68
CA ASP A 180 0.33 22.47 5.85
C ASP A 180 0.29 21.15 6.67
N GLY A 181 1.44 20.46 6.81
CA GLY A 181 1.58 19.26 7.62
C GLY A 181 1.32 17.93 6.90
N ALA A 182 0.70 17.91 5.71
CA ALA A 182 0.41 16.67 4.99
C ALA A 182 1.70 15.88 4.63
N ASN A 183 2.68 16.53 3.99
CA ASN A 183 3.98 15.90 3.69
C ASN A 183 4.70 15.42 4.97
N LYS A 184 4.60 16.19 6.07
CA LYS A 184 5.21 15.81 7.36
C LYS A 184 4.55 14.58 7.94
N LYS A 185 3.21 14.51 7.91
CA LYS A 185 2.43 13.35 8.36
C LYS A 185 2.78 12.11 7.53
N LEU A 186 2.85 12.26 6.21
CA LEU A 186 3.25 11.17 5.31
C LEU A 186 4.65 10.66 5.66
N LEU A 187 5.66 11.54 5.72
CA LEU A 187 7.03 11.14 6.08
C LEU A 187 7.08 10.53 7.48
N ASN A 188 6.31 11.06 8.44
CA ASN A 188 6.25 10.56 9.80
C ASN A 188 5.75 9.10 9.84
N ASN A 189 4.70 8.79 9.07
CA ASN A 189 4.15 7.44 8.95
C ASN A 189 5.14 6.49 8.27
N VAL A 190 5.80 6.93 7.20
CA VAL A 190 6.83 6.11 6.52
C VAL A 190 8.00 5.77 7.44
N LEU A 191 8.37 6.70 8.33
CA LEU A 191 9.41 6.46 9.34
C LEU A 191 8.97 5.53 10.47
N GLU A 192 7.68 5.25 10.64
CA GLU A 192 7.18 4.31 11.65
C GLU A 192 7.35 2.83 11.25
N ASP A 193 7.62 2.57 9.96
CA ASP A 193 8.05 1.26 9.49
C ASP A 193 9.34 0.81 10.20
N GLU A 194 9.36 -0.46 10.63
CA GLU A 194 10.51 -1.09 11.26
C GLU A 194 11.79 -0.91 10.43
N TYR A 195 11.71 -1.05 9.10
CA TYR A 195 12.88 -0.94 8.21
C TYR A 195 13.46 0.49 8.15
N ASN A 196 12.63 1.49 8.44
CA ASN A 196 13.03 2.89 8.44
C ASN A 196 13.43 3.39 9.84
N SER A 197 13.31 2.55 10.87
CA SER A 197 13.66 2.89 12.25
C SER A 197 15.15 3.21 12.43
N SER A 198 15.47 3.84 13.57
CA SER A 198 16.86 4.14 13.97
C SER A 198 17.77 2.92 14.05
N LYS A 199 17.20 1.70 14.12
CA LYS A 199 17.96 0.45 14.12
C LYS A 199 18.64 0.18 12.77
N PHE A 200 18.00 0.58 11.66
CA PHE A 200 18.43 0.25 10.31
C PHE A 200 18.73 1.49 9.45
N PHE A 201 18.44 2.69 9.95
CA PHE A 201 18.66 3.94 9.24
C PHE A 201 19.21 5.05 10.15
N ALA A 202 20.47 5.43 9.91
CA ALA A 202 21.19 6.39 10.76
C ALA A 202 20.55 7.79 10.79
N ASP A 203 19.96 8.23 9.67
CA ASP A 203 19.35 9.56 9.55
C ASP A 203 17.90 9.62 10.08
N TYR A 204 17.39 8.53 10.65
CA TYR A 204 16.03 8.45 11.19
C TYR A 204 15.70 9.61 12.14
N LEU A 205 16.54 9.86 13.15
CA LEU A 205 16.31 10.90 14.15
C LEU A 205 16.33 12.31 13.54
N TYR A 206 17.11 12.50 12.48
CA TYR A 206 17.12 13.76 11.75
C TYR A 206 15.81 13.97 11.01
N LEU A 207 15.37 12.97 10.24
CA LEU A 207 14.12 13.06 9.48
C LEU A 207 12.90 13.18 10.39
N LYS A 208 12.87 12.46 11.51
CA LYS A 208 11.76 12.57 12.49
C LYS A 208 11.64 13.98 13.07
N LYS A 209 12.76 14.69 13.25
CA LYS A 209 12.75 16.12 13.66
C LYS A 209 12.22 17.06 12.58
N LEU A 210 12.32 16.70 11.30
CA LEU A 210 11.72 17.49 10.22
C LEU A 210 10.19 17.38 10.23
N CYS A 211 9.65 16.26 10.73
CA CYS A 211 8.21 16.01 10.83
C CYS A 211 7.54 16.74 12.01
N THR A 212 8.30 17.12 13.05
CA THR A 212 7.75 17.85 14.20
C THR A 212 7.67 19.34 13.92
N ASP A 213 6.51 19.96 14.15
CA ASP A 213 6.37 21.42 14.10
C ASP A 213 7.25 22.07 15.19
N LYS A 214 7.91 23.16 14.82
CA LYS A 214 8.62 24.03 15.77
C LYS A 214 7.67 25.06 16.34
#